data_AF-A0A167FPZ9-F1
#
_entry.id   AF-A0A167FPZ9-F1
#
_cell.length_a   1.000
_cell.length_b   1.000
_cell.length_c   1.000
_cell.angle_alpha   90.00
_cell.angle_beta   90.00
_cell.angle_gamma   90.00
#
_symmetry.space_group_name_H-M   'P 1'
#
loop_
_entity.id
_entity.type
_entity.pdbx_description
1 polymer ?
#
loop_
_entity_poly.entity_id
_entity_poly.type
_entity_poly.pdbx_seq_one_letter_code
_entity_poly.pdbx_strand_id
1 'polypeptide(L)'
;MDSSLAPPAHTSITAQPSSPTSTPHSPLSLHSTPPTTPPSRSPSLPALPDPSPLTLQRRAQSDLASQRIGDRLLKGWAMLGEECPNDTCWGVPLVRKPGRAKGGRGDGGECVICGWGSEADGLGASAAGPSTARAAIRSTGAEDIVHTFHPTPTQPLPTPVTARLAPPPAPAASSARAAHLDSTPLLHGSSISHSVDALNQTLSTLSERLTVLSANPITADPIVIRTLVEAMGAVMDALAKARAMDM
;
A
#
# COMPACT_ATOMS: atom_id res chain seq x y z
N MET A 1 -33.75 48.38 -8.33
CA MET A 1 -34.51 48.69 -7.12
C MET A 1 -34.55 47.40 -6.31
N ASP A 2 -33.41 46.85 -5.93
CA ASP A 2 -32.52 47.31 -4.84
C ASP A 2 -33.15 47.07 -3.46
N SER A 3 -32.74 45.97 -2.82
CA SER A 3 -32.94 45.55 -1.42
C SER A 3 -32.18 44.21 -1.29
N SER A 4 -30.90 44.11 -0.94
CA SER A 4 -30.04 44.81 0.02
C SER A 4 -30.40 44.56 1.49
N LEU A 5 -29.41 44.04 2.24
CA LEU A 5 -29.27 43.81 3.69
C LEU A 5 -29.94 42.53 4.26
N ALA A 6 -29.29 41.67 5.07
CA ALA A 6 -28.02 41.75 5.81
C ALA A 6 -27.51 40.33 6.21
N PRO A 7 -26.19 40.15 6.45
CA PRO A 7 -25.60 38.89 6.97
C PRO A 7 -25.65 38.80 8.51
N PRO A 8 -25.71 37.58 9.09
CA PRO A 8 -25.54 37.42 10.53
C PRO A 8 -24.09 37.66 10.96
N ALA A 9 -23.97 38.44 12.03
CA ALA A 9 -22.74 38.95 12.60
C ALA A 9 -21.78 37.86 13.10
N HIS A 10 -20.50 38.15 12.88
CA HIS A 10 -19.35 37.46 13.41
C HIS A 10 -19.34 37.53 14.95
N THR A 11 -19.28 36.37 15.62
CA THR A 11 -18.89 36.31 17.03
C THR A 11 -17.40 36.02 17.09
N SER A 12 -16.62 37.06 17.33
CA SER A 12 -15.19 36.99 17.62
C SER A 12 -14.99 36.34 18.98
N ILE A 13 -14.40 35.13 19.00
CA ILE A 13 -13.80 34.57 20.22
C ILE A 13 -12.29 34.72 20.06
N THR A 14 -11.79 35.82 20.61
CA THR A 14 -10.37 36.12 20.74
C THR A 14 -9.71 35.10 21.66
N ALA A 15 -8.61 34.55 21.17
CA ALA A 15 -7.77 33.56 21.82
C ALA A 15 -7.25 34.03 23.19
N GLN A 16 -7.39 33.18 24.21
CA GLN A 16 -6.55 33.21 25.40
C GLN A 16 -5.20 32.53 25.07
N PRO A 17 -4.05 33.19 25.33
CA PRO A 17 -2.75 32.56 25.27
C PRO A 17 -2.49 31.81 26.58
N SER A 18 -2.87 30.53 26.63
CA SER A 18 -2.46 29.63 27.71
C SER A 18 -1.08 29.10 27.41
N SER A 19 -0.05 29.77 27.94
CA SER A 19 1.29 29.23 28.07
C SER A 19 1.27 28.02 28.99
N PRO A 20 1.72 26.81 28.58
CA PRO A 20 2.20 25.84 29.54
C PRO A 20 3.64 26.19 29.89
N THR A 21 3.75 26.94 30.98
CA THR A 21 4.81 26.89 31.99
C THR A 21 5.82 25.77 31.75
N SER A 22 7.03 26.17 31.40
CA SER A 22 8.24 25.38 31.59
C SER A 22 8.36 25.07 33.07
N THR A 23 8.07 23.84 33.48
CA THR A 23 8.56 23.29 34.74
C THR A 23 9.96 22.73 34.50
N PRO A 24 11.03 23.38 34.99
CA PRO A 24 12.23 22.67 35.39
C PRO A 24 11.89 21.88 36.68
N HIS A 25 12.85 21.17 37.26
CA HIS A 25 12.70 20.27 38.43
C HIS A 25 12.21 18.86 38.03
N SER A 26 12.95 17.77 38.20
CA SER A 26 13.93 17.46 39.23
C SER A 26 14.97 16.42 38.74
N PRO A 27 16.27 16.61 39.00
CA PRO A 27 17.17 15.48 39.21
C PRO A 27 16.81 14.84 40.56
N LEU A 28 17.24 13.60 40.80
CA LEU A 28 16.96 12.76 42.00
C LEU A 28 15.66 11.95 41.85
N SER A 29 15.65 10.61 41.95
CA SER A 29 16.50 9.75 42.75
C SER A 29 16.85 8.46 42.00
N LEU A 30 18.15 8.18 41.96
CA LEU A 30 18.70 6.82 42.01
C LEU A 30 18.16 6.16 43.27
N HIS A 31 16.91 5.68 43.23
CA HIS A 31 16.40 4.79 44.26
C HIS A 31 17.06 3.46 44.00
N SER A 32 18.17 3.24 44.71
CA SER A 32 18.78 1.96 44.95
C SER A 32 17.67 0.95 45.25
N THR A 33 17.35 0.12 44.26
CA THR A 33 16.77 -1.16 44.56
C THR A 33 17.82 -1.90 45.40
N PRO A 34 17.48 -2.37 46.61
CA PRO A 34 18.41 -3.18 47.39
C PRO A 34 18.85 -4.38 46.53
N PRO A 35 20.07 -4.94 46.75
CA PRO A 35 20.51 -6.15 46.07
C PRO A 35 19.53 -7.28 46.41
N THR A 36 18.50 -7.41 45.58
CA THR A 36 17.48 -8.44 45.70
C THR A 36 18.18 -9.69 45.25
N THR A 37 18.57 -10.48 46.24
CA THR A 37 19.01 -11.86 46.09
C THR A 37 18.08 -12.52 45.06
N PRO A 38 18.58 -13.00 43.91
CA PRO A 38 17.71 -13.64 42.94
C PRO A 38 17.01 -14.79 43.66
N PRO A 39 15.66 -14.85 43.71
CA PRO A 39 14.98 -16.02 44.24
C PRO A 39 15.38 -17.20 43.36
N SER A 40 16.30 -18.00 43.89
CA SER A 40 16.81 -19.23 43.31
C SER A 40 15.71 -20.26 43.38
N ARG A 41 14.86 -20.24 42.35
CA ARG A 41 13.86 -21.23 41.89
C ARG A 41 12.72 -20.45 41.27
N SER A 42 12.92 -19.96 40.04
CA SER A 42 11.80 -19.68 39.17
C SER A 42 11.04 -21.00 39.00
N PRO A 43 9.78 -21.11 39.48
CA PRO A 43 8.97 -22.27 39.15
C PRO A 43 8.92 -22.34 37.62
N SER A 44 9.19 -23.53 37.07
CA SER A 44 9.17 -23.79 35.64
C SER A 44 7.85 -23.27 35.07
N LEU A 45 7.86 -22.05 34.52
CA LEU A 45 6.68 -21.47 33.92
C LEU A 45 6.26 -22.44 32.80
N PRO A 46 4.99 -22.84 32.75
CA PRO A 46 4.50 -23.70 31.68
C PRO A 46 4.98 -23.14 30.35
N ALA A 47 5.59 -23.99 29.53
CA ALA A 47 6.07 -23.58 28.20
C ALA A 47 4.91 -22.89 27.48
N LEU A 48 5.11 -21.64 27.08
CA LEU A 48 4.10 -20.91 26.33
C LEU A 48 3.82 -21.69 25.04
N PRO A 49 2.54 -21.86 24.65
CA PRO A 49 2.19 -22.52 23.40
C PRO A 49 2.91 -21.84 22.23
N ASP A 50 3.39 -22.62 21.27
CA ASP A 50 3.98 -22.07 20.06
C ASP A 50 2.97 -21.15 19.35
N PRO A 51 3.42 -19.96 18.87
CA PRO A 51 2.53 -18.99 18.29
C PRO A 51 1.88 -19.56 17.02
N SER A 52 0.56 -19.41 16.93
CA SER A 52 -0.18 -19.83 15.74
C SER A 52 0.33 -19.08 14.48
N PRO A 53 0.30 -19.71 13.29
CA PRO A 53 0.80 -19.09 12.06
C PRO A 53 0.11 -17.76 11.73
N LEU A 54 -1.18 -17.63 12.05
CA LEU A 54 -1.94 -16.38 11.89
C LEU A 54 -1.37 -15.26 12.77
N THR A 55 -0.95 -15.58 14.00
CA THR A 55 -0.35 -14.60 14.92
C THR A 55 0.98 -14.08 14.38
N LEU A 56 1.81 -14.97 13.83
CA LEU A 56 3.07 -14.60 13.18
C LEU A 56 2.83 -13.70 11.97
N GLN A 57 1.82 -14.00 11.16
CA GLN A 57 1.46 -13.18 10.01
C GLN A 57 1.01 -11.77 10.43
N ARG A 58 0.16 -11.65 11.46
CA ARG A 58 -0.27 -10.35 12.01
C ARG A 58 0.90 -9.51 12.50
N ARG A 59 1.86 -10.14 13.19
CA ARG A 59 3.08 -9.45 13.66
C ARG A 59 3.91 -8.96 12.50
N ALA A 60 4.20 -9.83 11.52
CA ALA A 60 4.97 -9.45 10.33
C ALA A 60 4.33 -8.29 9.55
N GLN A 61 3.00 -8.29 9.42
CA GLN A 61 2.28 -7.19 8.79
C GLN A 61 2.34 -5.90 9.60
N SER A 62 2.20 -5.98 10.92
CA SER A 62 2.32 -4.82 11.82
C SER A 62 3.71 -4.19 11.71
N ASP A 63 4.76 -5.00 11.63
CA ASP A 63 6.14 -4.54 11.49
C ASP A 63 6.33 -3.82 10.14
N LEU A 64 5.83 -4.42 9.05
CA LEU A 64 5.84 -3.82 7.71
C LEU A 64 5.05 -2.50 7.67
N ALA A 65 3.88 -2.45 8.31
CA ALA A 65 3.05 -1.26 8.36
C ALA A 65 3.77 -0.14 9.11
N SER A 66 4.37 -0.46 10.27
CA SER A 66 5.11 0.51 11.10
C SER A 66 6.29 1.11 10.34
N GLN A 67 7.04 0.28 9.60
CA GLN A 67 8.14 0.76 8.76
C GLN A 67 7.65 1.75 7.69
N ARG A 68 6.61 1.39 6.94
CA ARG A 68 6.07 2.25 5.87
C ARG A 68 5.42 3.53 6.40
N ILE A 69 4.78 3.47 7.56
CA ILE A 69 4.24 4.65 8.24
C ILE A 69 5.38 5.58 8.61
N GLY A 70 6.45 5.07 9.23
CA GLY A 70 7.65 5.85 9.57
C GLY A 70 8.22 6.58 8.36
N ASP A 71 8.40 5.89 7.24
CA ASP A 71 8.90 6.48 5.99
C ASP A 71 8.00 7.60 5.45
N ARG A 72 6.68 7.49 5.61
CA ARG A 72 5.72 8.51 5.17
C ARG A 72 5.67 9.69 6.12
N LEU A 73 5.73 9.45 7.43
CA LEU A 73 5.82 10.52 8.44
C LEU A 73 7.06 11.39 8.22
N LEU A 74 8.21 10.78 7.91
CA LEU A 74 9.44 11.50 7.56
C LEU A 74 9.29 12.38 6.30
N LYS A 75 8.39 12.00 5.38
CA LYS A 75 8.04 12.78 4.19
C LYS A 75 6.96 13.84 4.45
N GLY A 76 6.58 14.07 5.71
CA GLY A 76 5.56 15.03 6.10
C GLY A 76 4.13 14.55 5.90
N TRP A 77 3.90 13.25 5.70
CA TRP A 77 2.55 12.70 5.76
C TRP A 77 2.02 12.75 7.18
N ALA A 78 0.70 12.73 7.33
CA ALA A 78 0.05 12.70 8.63
C ALA A 78 -0.79 11.44 8.77
N MET A 79 -0.76 10.79 9.92
CA MET A 79 -1.70 9.74 10.26
C MET A 79 -3.10 10.32 10.44
N LEU A 80 -4.09 9.59 9.93
CA LEU A 80 -5.50 9.78 10.23
C LEU A 80 -5.83 8.85 11.41
N GLY A 81 -6.70 9.28 12.31
CA GLY A 81 -7.15 8.46 13.43
C GLY A 81 -8.09 7.31 13.03
N GLU A 82 -8.19 7.04 11.73
CA GLU A 82 -9.06 6.04 11.12
C GLU A 82 -8.24 4.84 10.66
N GLU A 83 -8.82 3.65 10.78
CA GLU A 83 -8.20 2.39 10.40
C GLU A 83 -8.65 1.95 9.00
N CYS A 84 -7.82 1.14 8.34
CA CYS A 84 -8.17 0.55 7.04
C CYS A 84 -9.37 -0.40 7.18
N PRO A 85 -10.46 -0.24 6.40
CA PRO A 85 -11.62 -1.11 6.46
C PRO A 85 -11.42 -2.46 5.76
N ASN A 86 -10.26 -2.69 5.13
CA ASN A 86 -9.96 -3.97 4.53
C ASN A 86 -9.60 -4.98 5.64
N ASP A 87 -10.36 -6.08 5.73
CA ASP A 87 -10.17 -7.14 6.74
C ASP A 87 -8.80 -7.84 6.68
N THR A 88 -8.08 -7.72 5.56
CA THR A 88 -6.70 -8.20 5.41
C THR A 88 -5.66 -7.25 6.02
N CYS A 89 -6.07 -6.05 6.44
CA CYS A 89 -5.23 -5.00 7.01
C CYS A 89 -5.53 -4.78 8.50
N TRP A 90 -4.99 -5.66 9.35
CA TRP A 90 -5.32 -5.67 10.78
C TRP A 90 -4.82 -4.43 11.53
N GLY A 91 -5.73 -3.49 11.83
CA GLY A 91 -5.45 -2.31 12.65
C GLY A 91 -4.44 -1.35 12.02
N VAL A 92 -4.36 -1.32 10.69
CA VAL A 92 -3.42 -0.43 9.98
C VAL A 92 -4.06 0.96 9.85
N PRO A 93 -3.48 2.01 10.45
CA PRO A 93 -4.02 3.36 10.35
C PRO A 93 -3.82 3.94 8.94
N LEU A 94 -4.76 4.76 8.51
CA LEU A 94 -4.68 5.49 7.24
C LEU A 94 -3.73 6.69 7.36
N VAL A 95 -3.08 7.07 6.25
CA VAL A 95 -2.19 8.24 6.21
C VAL A 95 -2.54 9.16 5.04
N ARG A 96 -2.47 10.48 5.28
CA ARG A 96 -2.72 11.51 4.26
C ARG A 96 -1.43 12.19 3.81
N LYS A 97 -1.40 12.58 2.53
CA LYS A 97 -0.29 13.33 1.92
C LYS A 97 -0.14 14.72 2.53
N PRO A 98 1.09 15.27 2.60
CA PRO A 98 1.28 16.68 2.94
C PRO A 98 0.54 17.60 1.95
N GLY A 99 0.12 18.78 2.42
CA GLY A 99 -0.46 19.83 1.57
C GLY A 99 -1.96 19.73 1.31
N ARG A 100 -2.64 18.65 1.73
CA ARG A 100 -4.11 18.63 1.83
C ARG A 100 -4.54 19.33 3.11
N ALA A 101 -5.31 20.41 2.98
CA ALA A 101 -5.77 21.20 4.14
C ALA A 101 -6.75 20.36 4.96
N LYS A 102 -6.45 20.20 6.26
CA LYS A 102 -7.27 19.47 7.22
C LYS A 102 -8.68 20.06 7.26
N GLY A 103 -9.66 19.41 6.63
CA GLY A 103 -11.07 19.83 6.65
C GLY A 103 -11.78 19.87 5.29
N GLY A 104 -11.14 19.40 4.22
CA GLY A 104 -11.83 19.19 2.94
C GLY A 104 -12.66 17.91 2.99
N ARG A 105 -13.93 17.96 2.59
CA ARG A 105 -14.70 16.75 2.20
C ARG A 105 -13.98 16.12 1.00
N GLY A 106 -13.06 15.19 1.25
CA GLY A 106 -12.12 14.67 0.25
C GLY A 106 -10.70 14.42 0.77
N ASP A 107 -10.43 14.61 2.07
CA ASP A 107 -9.15 14.24 2.69
C ASP A 107 -9.01 12.70 2.88
N GLY A 108 -9.19 11.95 1.78
CA GLY A 108 -9.06 10.49 1.77
C GLY A 108 -7.67 10.05 2.23
N GLY A 109 -7.64 9.19 3.23
CA GLY A 109 -6.42 8.54 3.68
C GLY A 109 -6.05 7.33 2.86
N GLU A 110 -4.76 7.06 2.71
CA GLU A 110 -4.28 5.85 2.04
C GLU A 110 -3.77 4.85 3.08
N CYS A 111 -4.16 3.58 2.95
CA CYS A 111 -3.55 2.48 3.70
C CYS A 111 -2.16 2.15 3.16
N VAL A 112 -1.15 2.10 4.03
CA VAL A 112 0.24 1.83 3.61
C VAL A 112 0.50 0.39 3.14
N ILE A 113 -0.40 -0.54 3.44
CA ILE A 113 -0.27 -1.95 3.08
C ILE A 113 -0.93 -2.23 1.73
N CYS A 114 -2.22 -1.91 1.60
CA CYS A 114 -3.03 -2.26 0.42
C CYS A 114 -3.34 -1.08 -0.50
N GLY A 115 -3.03 0.17 -0.11
CA GLY A 115 -3.31 1.36 -0.91
C GLY A 115 -4.77 1.83 -0.92
N TRP A 116 -5.64 1.20 -0.12
CA TRP A 116 -7.06 1.58 -0.03
C TRP A 116 -7.23 3.04 0.45
N GLY A 117 -8.19 3.76 -0.15
CA GLY A 117 -8.55 5.14 0.22
C GLY A 117 -7.82 6.26 -0.55
N SER A 118 -7.00 5.90 -1.54
CA SER A 118 -6.72 6.81 -2.67
C SER A 118 -7.98 6.91 -3.53
N GLU A 119 -8.94 7.76 -3.16
CA GLU A 119 -9.84 8.29 -4.17
C GLU A 119 -8.91 8.97 -5.18
N ALA A 120 -8.78 8.34 -6.35
CA ALA A 120 -7.99 8.85 -7.44
C ALA A 120 -8.69 10.13 -7.87
N ASP A 121 -8.39 11.23 -7.17
CA ASP A 121 -8.68 12.58 -7.61
C ASP A 121 -7.95 12.72 -8.94
N GLY A 122 -8.70 12.39 -9.99
CA GLY A 122 -8.34 12.66 -11.35
C GLY A 122 -8.04 14.13 -11.48
N LEU A 123 -7.10 14.42 -12.38
CA LEU A 123 -6.65 15.75 -12.80
C LEU A 123 -5.48 16.32 -11.98
N GLY A 124 -4.28 15.86 -12.36
CA GLY A 124 -3.20 16.82 -12.65
C GLY A 124 -2.11 16.97 -11.60
N ALA A 125 -1.33 15.91 -11.37
CA ALA A 125 0.09 16.09 -11.02
C ALA A 125 0.90 14.93 -11.62
N SER A 126 1.22 15.07 -12.90
CA SER A 126 2.28 14.30 -13.55
C SER A 126 3.60 14.56 -12.81
N ALA A 127 3.99 13.63 -11.94
CA ALA A 127 5.38 13.36 -11.61
C ALA A 127 5.53 11.86 -11.46
N ALA A 128 5.38 11.18 -12.60
CA ALA A 128 5.72 9.79 -12.76
C ALA A 128 7.23 9.61 -12.56
N GLY A 129 7.58 8.87 -11.52
CA GLY A 129 8.75 8.01 -11.50
C GLY A 129 8.29 6.63 -11.04
N PRO A 130 8.30 5.59 -11.91
CA PRO A 130 7.99 4.24 -11.47
C PRO A 130 9.19 3.71 -10.69
N SER A 131 9.17 3.84 -9.36
CA SER A 131 10.10 3.10 -8.51
C SER A 131 9.55 1.69 -8.32
N THR A 132 9.82 0.85 -9.31
CA THR A 132 9.75 -0.61 -9.19
C THR A 132 10.83 -1.06 -8.21
N ALA A 133 10.64 -0.81 -6.92
CA ALA A 133 11.43 -1.44 -5.88
C ALA A 133 10.92 -2.87 -5.69
N ARG A 134 11.31 -3.74 -6.62
CA ARG A 134 11.34 -5.18 -6.44
C ARG A 134 12.42 -5.44 -5.38
N ALA A 135 12.05 -5.35 -4.11
CA ALA A 135 12.91 -5.77 -3.01
C ALA A 135 13.09 -7.28 -3.12
N ALA A 136 14.21 -7.70 -3.70
CA ALA A 136 14.77 -9.02 -3.46
C ALA A 136 15.14 -9.06 -1.97
N ILE A 137 14.24 -9.62 -1.15
CA ILE A 137 14.60 -10.06 0.19
C ILE A 137 15.51 -11.28 0.01
N ARG A 138 16.82 -11.05 0.03
CA ARG A 138 17.78 -12.10 0.35
C ARG A 138 17.55 -12.45 1.81
N SER A 139 16.93 -13.60 2.06
CA SER A 139 17.07 -14.29 3.34
C SER A 139 18.54 -14.64 3.54
N THR A 140 19.26 -13.83 4.30
CA THR A 140 20.49 -14.27 4.96
C THR A 140 20.10 -14.70 6.37
N GLY A 141 20.39 -15.96 6.67
CA GLY A 141 20.05 -16.62 7.93
C GLY A 141 20.58 -15.88 9.15
N ALA A 142 19.81 -15.98 10.22
CA ALA A 142 20.23 -15.64 11.56
C ALA A 142 21.32 -16.63 11.99
N GLU A 143 22.57 -16.17 12.01
CA GLU A 143 23.60 -16.74 12.87
C GLU A 143 23.93 -15.66 13.91
N ASP A 144 23.82 -16.10 15.15
CA ASP A 144 24.09 -15.43 16.42
C ASP A 144 25.55 -14.97 16.50
N ILE A 145 25.82 -13.65 16.52
CA ILE A 145 27.18 -13.14 16.77
C ILE A 145 27.17 -11.86 17.61
N VAL A 146 27.62 -12.06 18.85
CA VAL A 146 28.14 -11.10 19.83
C VAL A 146 29.03 -10.03 19.19
N HIS A 147 28.71 -8.75 19.41
CA HIS A 147 29.54 -7.62 19.01
C HIS A 147 30.88 -7.62 19.78
N THR A 148 31.93 -8.09 19.11
CA THR A 148 33.33 -7.78 19.45
C THR A 148 33.87 -6.84 18.38
N PHE A 149 34.22 -5.62 18.77
CA PHE A 149 34.89 -4.63 17.92
C PHE A 149 36.32 -5.09 17.60
N HIS A 150 36.69 -5.11 16.32
CA HIS A 150 38.09 -5.14 15.88
C HIS A 150 38.29 -4.21 14.67
N PRO A 151 39.46 -3.55 14.57
CA PRO A 151 39.71 -2.48 13.61
C PRO A 151 39.98 -2.97 12.18
N THR A 152 39.56 -2.11 11.26
CA THR A 152 39.60 -2.19 9.80
C THR A 152 41.02 -2.34 9.22
N PRO A 153 41.28 -3.30 8.31
CA PRO A 153 42.43 -3.25 7.44
C PRO A 153 42.11 -2.52 6.13
N THR A 154 42.96 -1.53 5.83
CA THR A 154 43.05 -0.73 4.61
C THR A 154 43.06 -1.61 3.34
N GLN A 155 42.10 -1.42 2.45
CA GLN A 155 42.11 -2.03 1.10
C GLN A 155 42.60 -1.01 0.04
N PRO A 156 43.37 -1.45 -0.98
CA PRO A 156 43.90 -0.58 -2.02
C PRO A 156 42.89 -0.27 -3.14
N LEU A 157 43.06 0.94 -3.67
CA LEU A 157 42.27 1.61 -4.71
C LEU A 157 42.39 0.91 -6.08
N PRO A 158 41.28 0.55 -6.76
CA PRO A 158 41.33 0.11 -8.15
C PRO A 158 41.34 1.29 -9.13
N THR A 159 42.17 1.16 -10.16
CA THR A 159 42.38 2.12 -11.27
C THR A 159 41.21 2.17 -12.26
N PRO A 160 41.02 3.31 -12.96
CA PRO A 160 39.97 3.46 -13.97
C PRO A 160 40.38 2.82 -15.31
N VAL A 161 39.62 1.83 -15.77
CA VAL A 161 39.73 1.27 -17.13
C VAL A 161 38.73 1.97 -18.05
N THR A 162 39.25 2.83 -18.91
CA THR A 162 38.52 3.47 -20.00
C THR A 162 38.27 2.45 -21.11
N ALA A 163 37.10 1.81 -21.12
CA ALA A 163 36.65 0.97 -22.24
C ALA A 163 35.46 1.64 -22.94
N ARG A 164 35.76 2.22 -24.11
CA ARG A 164 34.81 2.80 -25.06
C ARG A 164 34.31 1.66 -25.94
N LEU A 165 33.07 1.18 -25.74
CA LEU A 165 32.40 0.26 -26.67
C LEU A 165 31.00 0.77 -27.06
N ALA A 166 30.72 0.51 -28.34
CA ALA A 166 29.66 0.99 -29.22
C ALA A 166 28.20 1.05 -28.67
N PRO A 167 27.34 1.92 -29.26
CA PRO A 167 25.91 1.89 -29.03
C PRO A 167 25.26 0.63 -29.60
N PRO A 168 24.21 0.08 -28.95
CA PRO A 168 23.46 -1.06 -29.46
C PRO A 168 22.63 -0.68 -30.70
N PRO A 169 22.46 -1.61 -31.68
CA PRO A 169 21.57 -1.41 -32.81
C PRO A 169 20.10 -1.39 -32.34
N ALA A 170 19.35 -0.44 -32.87
CA ALA A 170 17.92 -0.27 -32.63
C ALA A 170 17.13 -1.55 -32.95
N PRO A 171 16.16 -1.95 -32.11
CA PRO A 171 15.23 -3.02 -32.48
C PRO A 171 14.34 -2.53 -33.61
N ALA A 172 14.35 -3.28 -34.71
CA ALA A 172 13.50 -3.10 -35.86
C ALA A 172 12.02 -3.06 -35.43
N ALA A 173 11.33 -2.01 -35.88
CA ALA A 173 9.90 -1.89 -35.80
C ALA A 173 9.25 -2.99 -36.64
N SER A 174 8.72 -4.02 -35.98
CA SER A 174 7.76 -4.94 -36.59
C SER A 174 6.40 -4.23 -36.67
N SER A 175 6.21 -3.61 -37.83
CA SER A 175 4.94 -3.13 -38.34
C SER A 175 4.00 -4.31 -38.55
N ALA A 176 3.18 -4.62 -37.54
CA ALA A 176 1.98 -5.43 -37.73
C ALA A 176 0.85 -4.48 -38.15
N ARG A 177 0.66 -4.39 -39.46
CA ARG A 177 -0.56 -3.86 -40.09
C ARG A 177 -1.77 -4.63 -39.55
N ALA A 178 -2.61 -3.96 -38.78
CA ALA A 178 -4.05 -4.20 -38.77
C ALA A 178 -4.71 -2.90 -39.21
N ALA A 179 -4.90 -2.77 -40.52
CA ALA A 179 -5.78 -1.76 -41.08
C ALA A 179 -7.22 -2.19 -40.77
N HIS A 180 -7.93 -1.39 -39.98
CA HIS A 180 -9.38 -1.31 -40.03
C HIS A 180 -9.78 0.12 -39.70
N LEU A 181 -9.56 0.99 -40.68
CA LEU A 181 -10.38 2.18 -40.85
C LEU A 181 -11.63 1.68 -41.57
N ASP A 182 -12.73 1.54 -40.86
CA ASP A 182 -14.02 1.74 -41.48
C ASP A 182 -14.92 2.48 -40.49
N SER A 183 -14.90 3.80 -40.65
CA SER A 183 -15.81 4.72 -39.97
C SER A 183 -17.11 4.74 -40.78
N THR A 184 -18.02 3.82 -40.46
CA THR A 184 -19.44 3.95 -40.84
C THR A 184 -20.22 4.45 -39.64
N PRO A 185 -20.77 5.68 -39.67
CA PRO A 185 -21.60 6.17 -38.59
C PRO A 185 -23.04 5.66 -38.76
N LEU A 186 -23.74 5.59 -37.62
CA LEU A 186 -25.19 5.43 -37.46
C LEU A 186 -25.70 4.00 -37.48
N LEU A 187 -25.62 3.33 -36.31
CA LEU A 187 -26.71 2.60 -35.65
C LEU A 187 -26.28 2.34 -34.20
N HIS A 188 -26.84 3.08 -33.23
CA HIS A 188 -26.45 3.07 -31.81
C HIS A 188 -26.71 1.73 -31.07
N GLY A 189 -27.27 0.72 -31.74
CA GLY A 189 -27.61 -0.57 -31.14
C GLY A 189 -26.47 -1.60 -31.11
N SER A 190 -25.41 -1.44 -31.91
CA SER A 190 -24.35 -2.47 -32.01
C SER A 190 -23.32 -2.43 -30.87
N SER A 191 -23.13 -1.28 -30.21
CA SER A 191 -22.09 -1.13 -29.17
C SER A 191 -22.35 -1.98 -27.93
N ILE A 192 -23.62 -2.19 -27.55
CA ILE A 192 -23.98 -2.98 -26.36
C ILE A 192 -23.74 -4.46 -26.64
N SER A 193 -24.17 -4.96 -27.80
CA SER A 193 -23.94 -6.35 -28.20
C SER A 193 -22.46 -6.71 -28.26
N HIS A 194 -21.62 -5.84 -28.85
CA HIS A 194 -20.17 -6.04 -28.86
C HIS A 194 -19.55 -6.07 -27.44
N SER A 195 -20.09 -5.26 -26.52
CA SER A 195 -19.63 -5.24 -25.13
C SER A 195 -20.02 -6.53 -24.40
N VAL A 196 -21.24 -7.04 -24.63
CA VAL A 196 -21.70 -8.32 -24.07
C VAL A 196 -20.87 -9.49 -24.60
N ASP A 197 -20.55 -9.51 -25.90
CA ASP A 197 -19.71 -10.55 -26.50
C ASP A 197 -18.29 -10.54 -25.92
N ALA A 198 -17.68 -9.35 -25.77
CA ALA A 198 -16.36 -9.21 -25.17
C ALA A 198 -16.33 -9.66 -23.70
N LEU A 199 -17.38 -9.36 -22.93
CA LEU A 199 -17.52 -9.83 -21.54
C LEU A 199 -17.68 -11.35 -21.47
N ASN A 200 -18.49 -11.95 -22.35
CA ASN A 200 -18.63 -13.41 -22.44
C ASN A 200 -17.29 -14.09 -22.78
N GLN A 201 -16.53 -13.53 -23.73
CA GLN A 201 -15.22 -14.06 -24.10
C GLN A 201 -14.23 -13.98 -22.93
N THR A 202 -14.24 -12.87 -22.20
CA THR A 202 -13.42 -12.69 -20.99
C THR A 202 -13.77 -13.73 -19.93
N LEU A 203 -15.06 -13.96 -19.69
CA LEU A 203 -15.53 -14.97 -18.71
C LEU A 203 -15.06 -16.37 -19.11
N SER A 204 -15.16 -16.73 -20.39
CA SER A 204 -14.65 -18.02 -20.90
C SER A 204 -13.14 -18.18 -20.65
N THR A 205 -12.35 -17.15 -20.94
CA THR A 205 -10.89 -17.18 -20.72
C THR A 205 -10.54 -17.29 -19.23
N LEU A 206 -11.26 -16.57 -18.35
CA LEU A 206 -11.07 -16.69 -16.90
C LEU A 206 -11.45 -18.08 -16.39
N SER A 207 -12.55 -18.66 -16.88
CA SER A 207 -12.98 -20.00 -16.51
C SER A 207 -11.98 -21.07 -16.93
N GLU A 208 -11.39 -20.95 -18.11
CA GLU A 208 -10.35 -21.86 -18.59
C GLU A 208 -9.11 -21.78 -17.70
N ARG A 209 -8.68 -20.56 -17.34
CA ARG A 209 -7.57 -20.35 -16.40
C ARG A 209 -7.85 -20.94 -15.02
N LEU A 210 -9.07 -20.79 -14.50
CA LEU A 210 -9.47 -21.39 -13.22
C LEU A 210 -9.35 -22.91 -13.30
N THR A 211 -9.80 -23.50 -14.41
CA THR A 211 -9.75 -24.95 -14.63
C THR A 211 -8.31 -25.45 -14.61
N VAL A 212 -7.40 -24.78 -15.34
CA VAL A 212 -5.97 -25.13 -15.37
C VAL A 212 -5.31 -25.01 -13.99
N LEU A 213 -5.63 -23.96 -13.23
CA LEU A 213 -5.11 -23.78 -11.87
C LEU A 213 -5.67 -24.84 -10.92
N SER A 214 -6.96 -25.17 -11.04
CA SER A 214 -7.62 -26.16 -10.17
C SER A 214 -7.13 -27.59 -10.41
N ALA A 215 -6.71 -27.90 -11.63
CA ALA A 215 -6.16 -29.21 -11.98
C ALA A 215 -4.78 -29.47 -11.31
N ASN A 216 -4.09 -28.43 -10.86
CA ASN A 216 -2.76 -28.52 -10.24
C ASN A 216 -2.73 -27.83 -8.87
N PRO A 217 -3.37 -28.42 -7.84
CA PRO A 217 -3.53 -27.77 -6.53
C PRO A 217 -2.21 -27.56 -5.77
N ILE A 218 -1.14 -28.27 -6.14
CA ILE A 218 0.16 -28.22 -5.45
C ILE A 218 0.93 -26.94 -5.82
N THR A 219 0.70 -26.38 -7.02
CA THR A 219 1.43 -25.20 -7.52
C THR A 219 0.57 -23.94 -7.60
N ALA A 220 -0.74 -24.06 -7.38
CA ALA A 220 -1.65 -22.94 -7.46
C ALA A 220 -1.54 -22.06 -6.20
N ASP A 221 -1.10 -20.81 -6.38
CA ASP A 221 -1.12 -19.81 -5.32
C ASP A 221 -2.58 -19.49 -4.94
N PRO A 222 -2.99 -19.66 -3.67
CA PRO A 222 -4.35 -19.37 -3.22
C PRO A 222 -4.77 -17.91 -3.47
N ILE A 223 -3.82 -16.97 -3.50
CA ILE A 223 -4.07 -15.56 -3.79
C ILE A 223 -4.51 -15.39 -5.25
N VAL A 224 -3.87 -16.11 -6.18
CA VAL A 224 -4.20 -16.07 -7.61
C VAL A 224 -5.59 -16.65 -7.87
N ILE A 225 -5.95 -17.76 -7.20
CA ILE A 225 -7.29 -18.33 -7.33
C ILE A 225 -8.35 -17.34 -6.84
N ARG A 226 -8.14 -16.74 -5.66
CA ARG A 226 -9.07 -15.76 -5.10
C ARG A 226 -9.29 -14.57 -6.03
N THR A 227 -8.19 -13.97 -6.50
CA THR A 227 -8.27 -12.80 -7.42
C THR A 227 -8.96 -13.16 -8.73
N LEU A 228 -8.80 -14.38 -9.24
CA LEU A 228 -9.49 -14.82 -10.45
C LEU A 228 -11.00 -14.96 -10.22
N VAL A 229 -11.42 -15.52 -9.08
CA VAL A 229 -12.84 -15.65 -8.72
C VAL A 229 -13.50 -14.27 -8.52
N GLU A 230 -12.81 -13.34 -7.86
CA GLU A 230 -13.28 -11.95 -7.69
C GLU A 230 -13.44 -11.26 -9.06
N ALA A 231 -12.48 -11.45 -9.97
CA ALA A 231 -12.59 -10.93 -11.34
C ALA A 231 -13.77 -11.52 -12.12
N MET A 232 -14.02 -12.83 -11.99
CA MET A 232 -15.20 -13.47 -12.61
C MET A 232 -16.50 -12.89 -12.05
N GLY A 233 -16.59 -12.65 -10.75
CA GLY A 233 -17.72 -11.97 -10.11
C GLY A 233 -17.99 -10.59 -10.72
N ALA A 234 -16.96 -9.76 -10.84
CA ALA A 234 -17.08 -8.43 -11.44
C ALA A 234 -17.54 -8.47 -12.91
N VAL A 235 -17.07 -9.45 -13.70
CA VAL A 235 -17.50 -9.63 -15.09
C VAL A 235 -18.98 -10.04 -15.16
N MET A 236 -19.44 -10.94 -14.29
CA MET A 236 -20.85 -11.35 -14.23
C MET A 236 -21.76 -10.18 -13.84
N ASP A 237 -21.36 -9.35 -12.87
CA ASP A 237 -22.10 -8.16 -12.47
C ASP A 237 -22.19 -7.13 -13.60
N ALA A 238 -21.08 -6.91 -14.32
CA ALA A 238 -21.05 -6.04 -15.49
C ALA A 238 -22.00 -6.55 -16.59
N LEU A 239 -22.04 -7.87 -16.80
CA LEU A 239 -22.91 -8.50 -17.79
C LEU A 239 -24.40 -8.37 -17.40
N ALA A 240 -24.72 -8.58 -16.12
CA ALA A 240 -26.08 -8.37 -15.60
C ALA A 240 -26.53 -6.91 -15.81
N LYS A 241 -25.64 -5.95 -15.51
CA LYS A 241 -25.90 -4.53 -15.75
C LYS A 241 -26.05 -4.19 -17.23
N ALA A 242 -25.23 -4.78 -18.10
CA ALA A 242 -25.33 -4.59 -19.54
C ALA A 242 -26.69 -5.06 -20.08
N ARG A 243 -27.18 -6.23 -19.64
CA ARG A 243 -28.50 -6.74 -20.00
C ARG A 243 -29.65 -5.89 -19.45
N ALA A 244 -29.49 -5.34 -18.25
CA ALA A 244 -30.49 -4.44 -17.67
C ALA A 244 -30.64 -3.11 -18.41
N MET A 245 -29.63 -2.68 -19.18
CA MET A 245 -29.68 -1.48 -20.02
C MET A 245 -30.33 -1.72 -21.39
N ASP A 246 -30.57 -2.98 -21.77
CA ASP A 246 -31.19 -3.37 -23.05
C ASP A 246 -32.72 -3.51 -22.94
N MET A 247 -33.28 -3.44 -21.72
CA MET A 247 -34.73 -3.47 -21.44
C MET A 247 -35.29 -2.07 -21.23
#